data_AF-D8TK03-F1
#
_entry.id   AF-D8TK03-F1
#
_cell.length_a   1.000
_cell.length_b   1.000
_cell.length_c   1.000
_cell.angle_alpha   90.00
_cell.angle_beta   90.00
_cell.angle_gamma   90.00
#
_symmetry.space_group_name_H-M   'P 1'
#
loop_
_entity.id
_entity.type
_entity.pdbx_description
1 polymer ?
#
loop_
_entity_poly.entity_id
_entity_poly.type
_entity_poly.pdbx_seq_one_letter_code
_entity_poly.pdbx_strand_id
1 'polypeptide(L)'
;RRPPPPGAAVGGVTAPKAVDVTGELTLLLTHQKEDQYIIIKSDGDSVPIALGYKPPTTDDSGQPVTRGALVTIVNPAGSPGVCSGRTGNQRSTCYMNARLGTCEPVPGTKTIVLSAMPQLLFPDKGAIINQRLLVMIMDYSSCGVAPTMSVNEVRNIYLGPRGDGSGGIAQKYTQCSIGRFNLNATAFTAIIINGTCQNGTAIECNSHLMGMEARAKAKTLLGETAFSDFTQRTYLLPGSFKCGFIGLANLGTIYPALDSWLLAMDKSVYRWATVMQETLHNFGLRHSYQYQREYADFSTAMGSGNACPNAVEMAFLGWATPAEGGGQLDSTELPVGIVRSFTLPATYLKSEGIYLRVTPDWLPTYINPHKSKNLYIAVRVNKNGDVELKRPYADAVNVHEIYSTEDYNPEFFLLDPIIQFLTAIVPGSVANLTDYNLVVYAGSWVSLDTLRVHICRYTSTPQECPGLRSLPPSPRPPAPPLKPRPPTPSPKPPNPPQRSPPP
;
A
#
# COMPACT_ATOMS: atom_id res chain seq x y z
N ARG A 1 30.43 77.61 -17.57
CA ARG A 1 30.39 76.21 -17.08
C ARG A 1 29.01 75.66 -17.40
N ARG A 2 28.88 74.76 -18.38
CA ARG A 2 27.61 74.13 -18.77
C ARG A 2 27.20 73.07 -17.73
N PRO A 3 25.89 72.82 -17.52
CA PRO A 3 25.44 71.73 -16.66
C PRO A 3 25.75 70.36 -17.29
N PRO A 4 25.92 69.29 -16.48
CA PRO A 4 26.13 67.95 -17.00
C PRO A 4 24.86 67.41 -17.68
N PRO A 5 24.99 66.50 -18.65
CA PRO A 5 23.87 65.89 -19.34
C PRO A 5 23.07 64.94 -18.43
N PRO A 6 21.80 64.65 -18.74
CA PRO A 6 20.95 63.77 -17.95
C PRO A 6 21.49 62.33 -17.94
N GLY A 7 21.38 61.67 -16.80
CA GLY A 7 21.94 60.35 -16.54
C GLY A 7 21.45 59.25 -17.47
N ALA A 8 22.33 58.27 -17.70
CA ALA A 8 22.06 57.05 -18.43
C ALA A 8 20.86 56.28 -17.82
N ALA A 9 19.98 55.80 -18.70
CA ALA A 9 18.87 54.94 -18.33
C ALA A 9 19.37 53.67 -17.63
N VAL A 10 18.83 53.43 -16.44
CA VAL A 10 18.98 52.15 -15.72
C VAL A 10 18.37 51.05 -16.60
N GLY A 11 19.15 49.98 -16.81
CA GLY A 11 18.77 48.85 -17.66
C GLY A 11 17.38 48.33 -17.32
N GLY A 12 16.55 48.20 -18.35
CA GLY A 12 15.20 47.68 -18.23
C GLY A 12 15.21 46.28 -17.63
N VAL A 13 14.56 46.11 -16.49
CA VAL A 13 14.21 44.80 -15.95
C VAL A 13 13.21 44.19 -16.93
N THR A 14 13.66 43.20 -17.70
CA THR A 14 12.80 42.44 -18.61
C THR A 14 11.67 41.83 -17.79
N ALA A 15 10.42 42.13 -18.17
CA ALA A 15 9.25 41.62 -17.45
C ALA A 15 9.29 40.08 -17.39
N PRO A 16 8.92 39.47 -16.24
CA PRO A 16 8.98 38.02 -16.08
C PRO A 16 8.13 37.32 -17.13
N LYS A 17 8.74 36.35 -17.83
CA LYS A 17 8.04 35.51 -18.82
C LYS A 17 7.10 34.59 -18.08
N ALA A 18 5.83 34.67 -18.40
CA ALA A 18 4.86 33.78 -17.81
C ALA A 18 4.66 32.55 -18.70
N VAL A 19 4.39 31.40 -18.06
CA VAL A 19 4.45 30.07 -18.67
C VAL A 19 3.33 29.19 -18.13
N ASP A 20 2.72 28.38 -19.00
CA ASP A 20 1.80 27.32 -18.60
C ASP A 20 2.61 26.12 -18.12
N VAL A 21 2.35 25.69 -16.89
CA VAL A 21 3.08 24.58 -16.29
C VAL A 21 2.13 23.38 -16.20
N THR A 22 2.46 22.33 -16.95
CA THR A 22 1.70 21.09 -17.02
C THR A 22 2.62 19.92 -16.67
N GLY A 23 2.13 19.01 -15.83
CA GLY A 23 2.89 17.84 -15.40
C GLY A 23 2.32 17.21 -14.13
N GLU A 24 3.05 16.25 -13.59
CA GLU A 24 2.69 15.53 -12.38
C GLU A 24 2.93 16.42 -11.16
N LEU A 25 1.88 16.73 -10.39
CA LEU A 25 1.98 17.53 -9.17
C LEU A 25 2.64 16.71 -8.06
N THR A 26 3.60 17.26 -7.33
CA THR A 26 4.10 16.62 -6.11
C THR A 26 4.50 17.63 -5.06
N LEU A 27 4.79 17.15 -3.85
CA LEU A 27 5.34 17.95 -2.77
C LEU A 27 6.83 17.67 -2.63
N LEU A 28 7.62 18.74 -2.69
CA LEU A 28 9.01 18.75 -2.29
C LEU A 28 9.08 19.01 -0.78
N LEU A 29 9.40 17.96 -0.03
CA LEU A 29 9.70 18.08 1.39
C LEU A 29 11.08 18.73 1.53
N THR A 30 11.10 20.04 1.78
CA THR A 30 12.34 20.76 2.08
C THR A 30 12.56 20.77 3.60
N HIS A 31 13.82 20.89 4.06
CA HIS A 31 14.11 21.15 5.48
C HIS A 31 13.62 22.54 5.97
N GLN A 32 12.92 23.30 5.13
CA GLN A 32 12.34 24.58 5.48
C GLN A 32 10.98 24.37 6.13
N LYS A 33 10.53 25.34 6.94
CA LYS A 33 9.27 25.24 7.71
C LYS A 33 8.00 25.24 6.85
N GLU A 34 8.13 25.39 5.54
CA GLU A 34 7.01 25.57 4.61
C GLU A 34 7.07 24.55 3.48
N ASP A 35 5.89 24.02 3.14
CA ASP A 35 5.67 23.11 2.04
C ASP A 35 6.01 23.80 0.69
N GLN A 36 6.71 23.08 -0.20
CA GLN A 36 6.90 23.52 -1.58
C GLN A 36 6.35 22.47 -2.54
N TYR A 37 5.35 22.83 -3.35
CA TYR A 37 4.88 21.95 -4.41
C TYR A 37 5.76 22.10 -5.65
N ILE A 38 5.93 21.04 -6.43
CA ILE A 38 6.60 21.07 -7.74
C ILE A 38 5.72 20.38 -8.79
N ILE A 39 5.90 20.75 -10.06
CA ILE A 39 5.32 20.04 -11.20
C ILE A 39 6.45 19.34 -11.96
N ILE A 40 6.37 18.03 -12.10
CA ILE A 40 7.30 17.23 -12.89
C ILE A 40 6.75 17.09 -14.31
N LYS A 41 7.46 17.68 -15.27
CA LYS A 41 7.10 17.66 -16.68
C LYS A 41 7.36 16.30 -17.33
N SER A 42 6.85 16.14 -18.55
CA SER A 42 6.97 14.90 -19.32
C SER A 42 8.40 14.50 -19.67
N ASP A 43 9.31 15.47 -19.78
CA ASP A 43 10.75 15.32 -20.02
C ASP A 43 11.55 15.04 -18.73
N GLY A 44 10.90 15.05 -17.57
CA GLY A 44 11.51 14.86 -16.26
C GLY A 44 11.99 16.16 -15.60
N ASP A 45 11.92 17.30 -16.28
CA ASP A 45 12.22 18.58 -15.67
C ASP A 45 11.20 18.88 -14.56
N SER A 46 11.68 19.44 -13.45
CA SER A 46 10.81 19.89 -12.36
C SER A 46 10.70 21.41 -12.34
N VAL A 47 9.47 21.89 -12.14
CA VAL A 47 9.18 23.31 -11.93
C VAL A 47 8.63 23.47 -10.53
N PRO A 48 9.41 24.00 -9.58
CA PRO A 48 8.90 24.31 -8.26
C PRO A 48 7.87 25.42 -8.33
N ILE A 49 6.82 25.32 -7.53
CA ILE A 49 5.84 26.36 -7.30
C ILE A 49 6.33 27.20 -6.12
N ALA A 50 5.89 28.45 -6.03
CA ALA A 50 6.22 29.38 -4.95
C ALA A 50 6.09 28.72 -3.56
N LEU A 51 7.06 28.99 -2.69
CA LEU A 51 7.07 28.47 -1.31
C LEU A 51 5.80 28.93 -0.57
N GLY A 52 5.17 28.00 0.16
CA GLY A 52 3.92 28.28 0.88
C GLY A 52 2.67 28.30 0.00
N TYR A 53 2.78 28.21 -1.33
CA TYR A 53 1.62 28.02 -2.20
C TYR A 53 1.04 26.62 -1.96
N LYS A 54 -0.26 26.58 -1.62
CA LYS A 54 -1.04 25.35 -1.52
C LYS A 54 -1.97 25.27 -2.73
N PRO A 55 -1.82 24.27 -3.62
CA PRO A 55 -2.80 24.00 -4.65
C PRO A 55 -4.20 23.87 -4.02
N PRO A 56 -5.27 24.26 -4.75
CA PRO A 56 -6.63 24.04 -4.26
C PRO A 56 -6.85 22.54 -4.03
N THR A 57 -7.79 22.17 -3.16
CA THR A 57 -8.08 20.74 -2.88
C THR A 57 -8.83 20.06 -4.01
N THR A 58 -9.57 20.83 -4.81
CA THR A 58 -10.30 20.38 -6.00
C THR A 58 -10.15 21.41 -7.13
N ASP A 59 -10.29 20.98 -8.37
CA ASP A 59 -10.49 21.89 -9.50
C ASP A 59 -11.95 22.34 -9.61
N ASP A 60 -12.24 23.23 -10.57
CA ASP A 60 -13.59 23.76 -10.80
C ASP A 60 -14.64 22.68 -11.15
N SER A 61 -14.20 21.52 -11.62
CA SER A 61 -15.09 20.39 -11.95
C SER A 61 -15.29 19.45 -10.76
N GLY A 62 -14.71 19.77 -9.60
CA GLY A 62 -14.73 18.95 -8.40
C GLY A 62 -13.73 17.80 -8.41
N GLN A 63 -12.82 17.74 -9.38
CA GLN A 63 -11.78 16.71 -9.42
C GLN A 63 -10.72 17.00 -8.35
N PRO A 64 -10.27 15.99 -7.59
CA PRO A 64 -9.30 16.20 -6.52
C PRO A 64 -7.93 16.57 -7.10
N VAL A 65 -7.36 17.68 -6.62
CA VAL A 65 -6.01 18.14 -6.98
C VAL A 65 -5.04 17.59 -5.93
N THR A 66 -4.44 16.45 -6.25
CA THR A 66 -3.63 15.66 -5.31
C THR A 66 -2.23 15.43 -5.85
N ARG A 67 -1.29 15.02 -4.97
CA ARG A 67 0.04 14.60 -5.41
C ARG A 67 -0.10 13.41 -6.37
N GLY A 68 0.69 13.41 -7.43
CA GLY A 68 0.64 12.46 -8.54
C GLY A 68 -0.36 12.83 -9.64
N ALA A 69 -1.32 13.73 -9.39
CA ALA A 69 -2.27 14.13 -10.43
C ALA A 69 -1.54 14.84 -11.58
N LEU A 70 -1.93 14.52 -12.81
CA LEU A 70 -1.52 15.32 -13.96
C LEU A 70 -2.34 16.59 -13.94
N VAL A 71 -1.68 17.71 -13.62
CA VAL A 71 -2.34 19.00 -13.50
C VAL A 71 -1.78 19.98 -14.49
N THR A 72 -2.58 20.99 -14.80
CA THR A 72 -2.12 22.20 -15.46
C THR A 72 -2.54 23.41 -14.64
N ILE A 73 -1.61 24.36 -14.45
CA ILE A 73 -1.87 25.61 -13.77
C ILE A 73 -2.18 26.67 -14.84
N VAL A 74 -3.44 27.10 -14.89
CA VAL A 74 -3.96 28.02 -15.91
C VAL A 74 -4.66 29.22 -15.32
N ASN A 75 -4.69 30.35 -16.02
CA ASN A 75 -5.47 31.52 -15.62
C ASN A 75 -6.84 31.48 -16.33
N PRO A 76 -7.98 31.39 -15.60
CA PRO A 76 -9.30 31.50 -16.21
C PRO A 76 -9.44 32.86 -16.89
N ALA A 77 -9.78 32.85 -18.16
CA ALA A 77 -10.11 34.06 -18.88
C ALA A 77 -11.22 34.84 -18.14
N GLY A 78 -10.91 36.04 -17.62
CA GLY A 78 -11.95 36.98 -17.20
C GLY A 78 -11.68 37.77 -15.92
N SER A 79 -10.63 38.57 -15.88
CA SER A 79 -10.73 39.86 -15.19
C SER A 79 -10.37 40.96 -16.19
N PRO A 80 -11.34 41.79 -16.63
CA PRO A 80 -11.07 42.92 -17.50
C PRO A 80 -10.35 44.00 -16.70
N GLY A 81 -9.02 43.88 -16.61
CA GLY A 81 -8.17 44.80 -15.85
C GLY A 81 -6.83 45.00 -16.54
N VAL A 82 -6.82 45.90 -17.53
CA VAL A 82 -5.67 46.71 -17.99
C VAL A 82 -4.35 45.96 -18.23
N CYS A 83 -4.10 45.58 -19.48
CA CYS A 83 -2.84 45.85 -20.20
C CYS A 83 -3.07 45.70 -21.71
N SER A 84 -3.10 46.83 -22.41
CA SER A 84 -3.19 46.94 -23.87
C SER A 84 -1.80 46.83 -24.49
N GLY A 85 -1.58 45.82 -25.33
CA GLY A 85 -0.38 45.72 -26.18
C GLY A 85 -0.38 44.46 -27.05
N ARG A 86 -0.76 44.65 -28.33
CA ARG A 86 -0.59 43.74 -29.51
C ARG A 86 0.72 42.93 -29.41
N THR A 87 0.81 41.61 -29.59
CA THR A 87 0.26 40.69 -30.61
C THR A 87 0.39 39.24 -30.11
N GLY A 88 -0.60 38.38 -30.37
CA GLY A 88 -0.45 36.91 -30.29
C GLY A 88 -0.96 36.27 -28.99
N ASN A 89 -1.91 35.34 -29.14
CA ASN A 89 -2.60 34.59 -28.08
C ASN A 89 -1.66 33.69 -27.26
N GLN A 90 -0.88 34.25 -26.35
CA GLN A 90 -0.21 33.48 -25.30
C GLN A 90 -0.44 34.20 -23.98
N ARG A 91 -1.59 33.90 -23.36
CA ARG A 91 -1.98 34.42 -22.05
C ARG A 91 -1.38 33.51 -21.00
N SER A 92 -0.29 33.97 -20.43
CA SER A 92 0.51 33.18 -19.53
C SER A 92 -0.02 33.16 -18.09
N THR A 93 0.21 32.04 -17.37
CA THR A 93 -0.61 31.64 -16.22
C THR A 93 0.13 31.54 -14.88
N CYS A 94 1.46 31.51 -14.95
CA CYS A 94 2.38 31.55 -13.81
C CYS A 94 3.64 32.36 -14.18
N TYR A 95 4.11 33.26 -13.31
CA TYR A 95 5.36 33.99 -13.57
C TYR A 95 6.55 33.14 -13.15
N MET A 96 7.47 32.88 -14.09
CA MET A 96 8.73 32.24 -13.73
C MET A 96 9.63 33.27 -13.06
N ASN A 97 9.91 33.07 -11.78
CA ASN A 97 10.93 33.83 -11.07
C ASN A 97 12.29 33.46 -11.66
N ALA A 98 12.87 34.35 -12.47
CA ALA A 98 14.12 34.09 -13.17
C ALA A 98 15.31 33.82 -12.22
N ARG A 99 15.21 34.25 -10.95
CA ARG A 99 16.27 34.05 -9.95
C ARG A 99 16.14 32.70 -9.23
N LEU A 100 14.91 32.24 -9.00
CA LEU A 100 14.63 31.04 -8.20
C LEU A 100 14.20 29.84 -9.06
N GLY A 101 13.90 30.05 -10.34
CA GLY A 101 13.35 29.02 -11.22
C GLY A 101 11.93 28.57 -10.80
N THR A 102 11.26 29.33 -9.95
CA THR A 102 9.94 28.98 -9.40
C THR A 102 8.81 29.56 -10.22
N CYS A 103 7.74 28.79 -10.40
CA CYS A 103 6.45 29.25 -10.86
C CYS A 103 5.74 29.97 -9.70
N GLU A 104 5.48 31.27 -9.85
CA GLU A 104 4.64 32.08 -8.96
C GLU A 104 3.21 32.21 -9.53
N PRO A 105 2.23 31.44 -9.03
CA PRO A 105 0.84 31.52 -9.51
C PRO A 105 0.25 32.89 -9.17
N VAL A 106 -0.40 33.53 -10.13
CA VAL A 106 -1.05 34.82 -9.90
C VAL A 106 -2.40 34.65 -9.19
N PRO A 107 -2.88 35.66 -8.46
CA PRO A 107 -4.25 35.65 -7.95
C PRO A 107 -5.26 35.37 -9.06
N GLY A 108 -6.14 34.39 -8.84
CA GLY A 108 -7.14 33.96 -9.82
C GLY A 108 -6.71 32.77 -10.69
N THR A 109 -5.45 32.35 -10.65
CA THR A 109 -5.00 31.11 -11.29
C THR A 109 -5.77 29.89 -10.77
N LYS A 110 -6.09 28.98 -11.68
CA LYS A 110 -6.76 27.70 -11.44
C LYS A 110 -5.81 26.56 -11.70
N THR A 111 -5.91 25.53 -10.87
CA THR A 111 -5.30 24.22 -11.16
C THR A 111 -6.38 23.35 -11.76
N ILE A 112 -6.19 22.89 -12.99
CA ILE A 112 -7.09 21.94 -13.67
C ILE A 112 -6.47 20.56 -13.59
N VAL A 113 -7.28 19.57 -13.19
CA VAL A 113 -6.88 18.16 -13.20
C VAL A 113 -7.10 17.61 -14.60
N LEU A 114 -6.01 17.30 -15.30
CA LEU A 114 -6.06 16.64 -16.62
C LEU A 114 -6.22 15.12 -16.49
N SER A 115 -5.62 14.55 -15.45
CA SER A 115 -5.85 13.17 -15.01
C SER A 115 -5.70 13.11 -13.49
N ALA A 116 -6.74 12.65 -12.80
CA ALA A 116 -6.72 12.49 -11.36
C ALA A 116 -5.87 11.27 -11.02
N MET A 117 -4.81 11.46 -10.24
CA MET A 117 -4.18 10.33 -9.56
C MET A 117 -4.99 10.06 -8.31
N PRO A 118 -5.42 8.80 -8.06
CA PRO A 118 -6.09 8.49 -6.82
C PRO A 118 -5.13 8.88 -5.68
N GLN A 119 -5.67 9.57 -4.68
CA GLN A 119 -4.93 10.03 -3.50
C GLN A 119 -4.48 8.80 -2.70
N LEU A 120 -3.41 8.13 -3.14
CA LEU A 120 -3.04 6.79 -2.65
C LEU A 120 -2.11 6.84 -1.45
N LEU A 121 -1.65 8.03 -1.06
CA LEU A 121 -0.90 8.19 0.18
C LEU A 121 -1.76 7.92 1.42
N PHE A 122 -3.06 8.17 1.32
CA PHE A 122 -4.10 7.74 2.25
C PHE A 122 -5.38 7.63 1.44
N PRO A 123 -5.64 6.51 0.73
CA PRO A 123 -7.02 6.24 0.33
C PRO A 123 -7.82 6.36 1.62
N ASP A 124 -8.88 7.17 1.66
CA ASP A 124 -9.75 7.29 2.85
C ASP A 124 -9.83 5.93 3.53
N LYS A 125 -9.31 5.78 4.76
CA LYS A 125 -9.00 4.46 5.35
C LYS A 125 -10.12 3.46 5.02
N GLY A 126 -9.79 2.48 4.18
CA GLY A 126 -10.76 1.51 3.67
C GLY A 126 -11.28 1.73 2.24
N ALA A 127 -10.77 2.70 1.47
CA ALA A 127 -11.13 2.82 0.06
C ALA A 127 -10.69 1.57 -0.73
N ILE A 128 -11.49 1.20 -1.73
CA ILE A 128 -11.16 0.09 -2.63
C ILE A 128 -10.28 0.63 -3.76
N ILE A 129 -9.06 0.11 -3.84
CA ILE A 129 -8.11 0.44 -4.90
C ILE A 129 -8.27 -0.57 -6.03
N ASN A 130 -8.40 -0.05 -7.25
CA ASN A 130 -8.36 -0.84 -8.48
C ASN A 130 -7.19 -0.36 -9.34
N GLN A 131 -6.07 -1.06 -9.24
CA GLN A 131 -4.84 -0.71 -9.92
C GLN A 131 -5.01 -0.82 -11.45
N ARG A 132 -4.70 0.25 -12.15
CA ARG A 132 -4.47 0.28 -13.60
C ARG A 132 -2.97 0.18 -13.82
N LEU A 133 -2.47 -1.05 -13.91
CA LEU A 133 -1.04 -1.34 -13.96
C LEU A 133 -0.50 -1.37 -15.39
N LEU A 134 0.59 -0.63 -15.61
CA LEU A 134 1.44 -0.74 -16.79
C LEU A 134 2.73 -1.48 -16.44
N VAL A 135 2.98 -2.63 -17.09
CA VAL A 135 4.26 -3.33 -17.02
C VAL A 135 5.10 -3.01 -18.26
N MET A 136 6.24 -2.37 -18.07
CA MET A 136 7.20 -2.05 -19.12
C MET A 136 8.33 -3.07 -19.11
N ILE A 137 8.33 -3.97 -20.08
CA ILE A 137 9.37 -4.99 -20.29
C ILE A 137 10.54 -4.31 -20.99
N MET A 138 11.66 -4.22 -20.29
CA MET A 138 12.83 -3.50 -20.79
C MET A 138 13.65 -4.39 -21.73
N ASP A 139 13.82 -3.94 -22.97
CA ASP A 139 14.58 -4.62 -24.01
C ASP A 139 15.89 -3.86 -24.28
N TYR A 140 17.02 -4.43 -23.86
CA TYR A 140 18.36 -3.88 -24.11
C TYR A 140 19.11 -4.68 -25.18
N SER A 141 18.40 -5.28 -26.15
CA SER A 141 18.97 -6.09 -27.23
C SER A 141 20.01 -5.32 -28.05
N SER A 142 19.86 -3.99 -28.17
CA SER A 142 20.86 -3.12 -28.81
C SER A 142 22.25 -3.21 -28.16
N CYS A 143 22.34 -3.74 -26.95
CA CYS A 143 23.59 -3.96 -26.22
C CYS A 143 23.77 -5.40 -25.76
N GLY A 144 23.15 -6.33 -26.49
CA GLY A 144 23.33 -7.76 -26.27
C GLY A 144 22.55 -8.33 -25.09
N VAL A 145 21.62 -7.58 -24.48
CA VAL A 145 20.78 -8.09 -23.39
C VAL A 145 19.29 -8.01 -23.76
N ALA A 146 18.82 -9.08 -24.39
CA ALA A 146 17.41 -9.23 -24.76
C ALA A 146 16.49 -9.36 -23.53
N PRO A 147 15.19 -9.01 -23.66
CA PRO A 147 14.21 -9.21 -22.61
C PRO A 147 14.07 -10.71 -22.34
N THR A 148 14.01 -11.08 -21.07
CA THR A 148 13.90 -12.50 -20.65
C THR A 148 12.46 -13.01 -20.73
N MET A 149 11.47 -12.12 -20.87
CA MET A 149 10.05 -12.45 -20.79
C MET A 149 9.25 -11.79 -21.91
N SER A 150 8.20 -12.47 -22.35
CA SER A 150 7.24 -11.95 -23.34
C SER A 150 6.07 -11.21 -22.68
N VAL A 151 5.37 -10.38 -23.45
CA VAL A 151 4.12 -9.73 -23.02
C VAL A 151 3.09 -10.76 -22.53
N ASN A 152 2.93 -11.89 -23.24
CA ASN A 152 1.98 -12.93 -22.87
C ASN A 152 2.35 -13.62 -21.56
N GLU A 153 3.64 -13.84 -21.32
CA GLU A 153 4.12 -14.42 -20.07
C GLU A 153 3.87 -13.49 -18.88
N VAL A 154 4.15 -12.20 -19.03
CA VAL A 154 3.84 -11.18 -18.02
C VAL A 154 2.33 -11.13 -17.75
N ARG A 155 1.49 -11.14 -18.79
CA ARG A 155 0.02 -11.22 -18.62
C ARG A 155 -0.39 -12.46 -17.84
N ASN A 156 0.18 -13.62 -18.14
CA ASN A 156 -0.14 -14.87 -17.44
C ASN A 156 0.27 -14.86 -15.96
N ILE A 157 1.42 -14.25 -15.63
CA ILE A 157 1.88 -14.12 -14.24
C ILE A 157 0.96 -13.19 -13.45
N TYR A 158 0.63 -12.03 -14.00
CA TYR A 158 -0.19 -11.05 -13.31
C TYR A 158 -1.67 -11.43 -13.24
N LEU A 159 -2.26 -11.89 -14.35
CA LEU A 159 -3.71 -12.09 -14.47
C LEU A 159 -4.14 -13.57 -14.37
N GLY A 160 -3.18 -14.50 -14.41
CA GLY A 160 -3.44 -15.93 -14.52
C GLY A 160 -3.74 -16.39 -15.97
N PRO A 161 -3.87 -17.71 -16.19
CA PRO A 161 -4.01 -18.29 -17.53
C PRO A 161 -5.22 -17.82 -18.34
N ARG A 162 -6.28 -17.34 -17.66
CA ARG A 162 -7.50 -16.82 -18.29
C ARG A 162 -7.39 -15.35 -18.70
N GLY A 163 -6.41 -14.62 -18.18
CA GLY A 163 -6.25 -13.19 -18.43
C GLY A 163 -7.35 -12.31 -17.82
N ASP A 164 -8.21 -12.85 -16.96
CA ASP A 164 -9.37 -12.16 -16.35
C ASP A 164 -9.09 -11.66 -14.92
N GLY A 165 -7.87 -11.84 -14.40
CA GLY A 165 -7.48 -11.44 -13.05
C GLY A 165 -7.96 -12.39 -11.94
N SER A 166 -8.62 -13.51 -12.29
CA SER A 166 -9.07 -14.50 -11.31
C SER A 166 -7.96 -15.43 -10.81
N GLY A 167 -6.75 -15.32 -11.36
CA GLY A 167 -5.55 -16.04 -10.95
C GLY A 167 -4.33 -15.13 -10.89
N GLY A 168 -3.14 -15.73 -10.77
CA GLY A 168 -1.88 -14.99 -10.76
C GLY A 168 -1.75 -14.02 -9.58
N ILE A 169 -0.99 -12.95 -9.79
CA ILE A 169 -0.75 -11.91 -8.78
C ILE A 169 -2.02 -11.10 -8.49
N ALA A 170 -2.89 -10.88 -9.48
CA ALA A 170 -4.17 -10.19 -9.32
C ALA A 170 -5.01 -10.83 -8.21
N GLN A 171 -5.13 -12.17 -8.26
CA GLN A 171 -5.83 -12.93 -7.23
C GLN A 171 -5.18 -12.74 -5.86
N LYS A 172 -3.84 -12.72 -5.78
CA LYS A 172 -3.12 -12.51 -4.52
C LYS A 172 -3.38 -11.14 -3.91
N TYR A 173 -3.41 -10.07 -4.71
CA TYR A 173 -3.81 -8.75 -4.22
C TYR A 173 -5.20 -8.78 -3.58
N THR A 174 -6.19 -9.34 -4.29
CA THR A 174 -7.57 -9.43 -3.79
C THR A 174 -7.67 -10.29 -2.53
N GLN A 175 -6.97 -11.43 -2.48
CA GLN A 175 -7.00 -12.33 -1.33
C GLN A 175 -6.36 -11.71 -0.08
N CYS A 176 -5.21 -11.06 -0.22
CA CYS A 176 -4.48 -10.49 0.91
C CYS A 176 -5.07 -9.17 1.43
N SER A 177 -5.83 -8.47 0.60
CA SER A 177 -6.51 -7.22 0.96
C SER A 177 -8.00 -7.38 1.24
N ILE A 178 -8.53 -8.59 1.12
CA ILE A 178 -9.95 -8.89 1.31
C ILE A 178 -10.81 -8.03 0.34
N GLY A 179 -10.33 -7.91 -0.89
CA GLY A 179 -10.98 -7.14 -1.95
C GLY A 179 -10.79 -5.63 -1.88
N ARG A 180 -9.98 -5.09 -0.96
CA ARG A 180 -9.70 -3.64 -0.89
C ARG A 180 -8.57 -3.20 -1.82
N PHE A 181 -7.80 -4.13 -2.35
CA PHE A 181 -6.70 -3.88 -3.26
C PHE A 181 -6.75 -4.88 -4.41
N ASN A 182 -7.09 -4.39 -5.59
CA ASN A 182 -7.35 -5.22 -6.76
C ASN A 182 -6.52 -4.74 -7.95
N LEU A 183 -6.33 -5.64 -8.91
CA LEU A 183 -5.80 -5.30 -10.22
C LEU A 183 -6.94 -5.25 -11.23
N ASN A 184 -7.10 -4.13 -11.93
CA ASN A 184 -8.06 -4.02 -13.02
C ASN A 184 -7.54 -4.79 -14.24
N ALA A 185 -8.01 -6.03 -14.41
CA ALA A 185 -7.56 -6.92 -15.49
C ALA A 185 -7.81 -6.36 -16.89
N THR A 186 -8.87 -5.56 -17.08
CA THR A 186 -9.18 -4.95 -18.38
C THR A 186 -8.29 -3.76 -18.72
N ALA A 187 -7.79 -3.05 -17.69
CA ALA A 187 -6.85 -1.96 -17.85
C ALA A 187 -5.38 -2.42 -17.80
N PHE A 188 -5.11 -3.65 -17.38
CA PHE A 188 -3.76 -4.20 -17.32
C PHE A 188 -3.10 -4.22 -18.70
N THR A 189 -1.96 -3.53 -18.78
CA THR A 189 -1.20 -3.38 -20.01
C THR A 189 0.24 -3.81 -19.77
N ALA A 190 0.79 -4.59 -20.70
CA ALA A 190 2.20 -4.91 -20.73
C ALA A 190 2.76 -4.58 -22.12
N ILE A 191 3.87 -3.85 -22.16
CA ILE A 191 4.51 -3.38 -23.40
C ILE A 191 6.02 -3.64 -23.34
N ILE A 192 6.65 -3.75 -24.51
CA ILE A 192 8.11 -3.82 -24.62
C ILE A 192 8.61 -2.39 -24.86
N ILE A 193 9.61 -1.98 -24.08
CA ILE A 193 10.30 -0.71 -24.23
C ILE A 193 11.76 -1.00 -24.56
N ASN A 194 12.19 -0.57 -25.75
CA ASN A 194 13.58 -0.65 -26.14
C ASN A 194 14.38 0.32 -25.26
N GLY A 195 15.25 -0.17 -24.39
CA GLY A 195 16.14 0.63 -23.55
C GLY A 195 17.36 1.13 -24.32
N THR A 196 17.94 2.25 -23.90
CA THR A 196 19.23 2.72 -24.39
C THR A 196 20.34 2.29 -23.45
N CYS A 197 21.54 2.19 -23.98
CA CYS A 197 22.70 1.73 -23.21
C CYS A 197 23.62 2.88 -22.81
N GLN A 198 23.11 4.11 -22.88
CA GLN A 198 23.91 5.28 -22.55
C GLN A 198 24.25 5.28 -21.05
N ASN A 199 25.49 5.68 -20.75
CA ASN A 199 26.01 5.99 -19.42
C ASN A 199 25.85 4.90 -18.36
N GLY A 200 26.04 3.62 -18.71
CA GLY A 200 26.01 2.56 -17.70
C GLY A 200 24.64 2.33 -17.05
N THR A 201 23.57 3.01 -17.47
CA THR A 201 22.23 2.92 -16.85
C THR A 201 21.73 1.48 -16.65
N ALA A 202 21.93 0.62 -17.65
CA ALA A 202 21.64 -0.81 -17.61
C ALA A 202 22.69 -1.65 -16.86
N ILE A 203 23.96 -1.25 -16.90
CA ILE A 203 25.09 -1.95 -16.26
C ILE A 203 25.13 -1.68 -14.74
N GLU A 204 24.80 -0.46 -14.35
CA GLU A 204 24.80 0.05 -12.98
C GLU A 204 23.44 -0.13 -12.29
N CYS A 205 22.42 -0.60 -13.00
CA CYS A 205 21.04 -0.74 -12.50
C CYS A 205 20.51 0.54 -11.84
N ASN A 206 20.75 1.70 -12.46
CA ASN A 206 20.24 2.97 -11.99
C ASN A 206 18.72 3.06 -12.23
N SER A 207 17.93 2.70 -11.22
CA SER A 207 16.47 2.60 -11.30
C SER A 207 15.81 3.90 -11.74
N HIS A 208 16.32 5.04 -11.27
CA HIS A 208 15.80 6.36 -11.61
C HIS A 208 15.92 6.65 -13.11
N LEU A 209 17.12 6.49 -13.68
CA LEU A 209 17.36 6.74 -15.11
C LEU A 209 16.60 5.73 -15.98
N MET A 210 16.59 4.45 -15.60
CA MET A 210 15.79 3.43 -16.29
C MET A 210 14.31 3.80 -16.31
N GLY A 211 13.77 4.23 -15.17
CA GLY A 211 12.38 4.64 -15.06
C GLY A 211 12.07 5.90 -15.88
N MET A 212 12.95 6.91 -15.87
CA MET A 212 12.78 8.10 -16.72
C MET A 212 12.74 7.75 -18.21
N GLU A 213 13.72 6.97 -18.68
CA GLU A 213 13.79 6.58 -20.08
C GLU A 213 12.56 5.76 -20.51
N ALA A 214 12.18 4.78 -19.69
CA ALA A 214 11.05 3.92 -19.96
C ALA A 214 9.74 4.71 -20.05
N ARG A 215 9.52 5.68 -19.14
CA ARG A 215 8.33 6.55 -19.17
C ARG A 215 8.28 7.41 -20.43
N ALA A 216 9.40 8.04 -20.82
CA ALA A 216 9.44 8.86 -22.03
C ALA A 216 9.08 8.05 -23.28
N LYS A 217 9.61 6.83 -23.39
CA LYS A 217 9.32 5.92 -24.50
C LYS A 217 7.89 5.37 -24.46
N ALA A 218 7.39 5.01 -23.28
CA ALA A 218 6.01 4.57 -23.11
C ALA A 218 5.01 5.68 -23.48
N LYS A 219 5.27 6.94 -23.10
CA LYS A 219 4.47 8.11 -23.50
C LYS A 219 4.45 8.32 -25.01
N THR A 220 5.58 8.12 -25.67
CA THR A 220 5.68 8.20 -27.14
C THR A 220 4.86 7.09 -27.81
N LEU A 221 4.87 5.89 -27.25
CA LEU A 221 4.18 4.72 -27.79
C LEU A 221 2.66 4.76 -27.55
N LEU A 222 2.24 5.14 -26.34
CA LEU A 222 0.84 5.07 -25.90
C LEU A 222 0.10 6.40 -26.08
N GLY A 223 0.83 7.52 -26.16
CA GLY A 223 0.30 8.86 -25.98
C GLY A 223 0.26 9.27 -24.50
N GLU A 224 0.45 10.57 -24.24
CA GLU A 224 0.52 11.14 -22.88
C GLU A 224 -0.75 10.83 -22.06
N THR A 225 -1.93 11.02 -22.66
CA THR A 225 -3.22 10.80 -22.00
C THR A 225 -3.38 9.34 -21.55
N ALA A 226 -3.20 8.38 -22.47
CA ALA A 226 -3.32 6.96 -22.14
C ALA A 226 -2.26 6.52 -21.11
N PHE A 227 -1.04 7.08 -21.19
CA PHE A 227 -0.01 6.84 -20.20
C PHE A 227 -0.39 7.37 -18.81
N SER A 228 -1.03 8.55 -18.74
CA SER A 228 -1.46 9.17 -17.48
C SER A 228 -2.64 8.47 -16.81
N ASP A 229 -3.33 7.57 -17.51
CA ASP A 229 -4.43 6.78 -16.94
C ASP A 229 -3.94 5.59 -16.11
N PHE A 230 -2.65 5.24 -16.17
CA PHE A 230 -2.08 4.17 -15.35
C PHE A 230 -1.78 4.68 -13.94
N THR A 231 -2.26 3.96 -12.94
CA THR A 231 -2.08 4.31 -11.53
C THR A 231 -0.81 3.70 -10.94
N GLN A 232 -0.29 2.62 -11.54
CA GLN A 232 0.97 1.97 -11.13
C GLN A 232 1.79 1.59 -12.35
N ARG A 233 3.12 1.61 -12.18
CA ARG A 233 4.08 1.27 -13.23
C ARG A 233 5.11 0.30 -12.69
N THR A 234 5.37 -0.77 -13.43
CA THR A 234 6.41 -1.75 -13.10
C THR A 234 7.37 -1.86 -14.27
N TYR A 235 8.66 -1.63 -14.03
CA TYR A 235 9.73 -1.85 -14.98
C TYR A 235 10.29 -3.26 -14.77
N LEU A 236 10.10 -4.12 -15.77
CA LEU A 236 10.59 -5.49 -15.75
C LEU A 236 11.93 -5.55 -16.48
N LEU A 237 13.01 -5.71 -15.71
CA LEU A 237 14.37 -5.75 -16.20
C LEU A 237 14.78 -7.17 -16.60
N PRO A 238 15.69 -7.34 -17.57
CA PRO A 238 16.25 -8.65 -17.91
C PRO A 238 16.85 -9.36 -16.69
N GLY A 239 16.58 -10.66 -16.53
CA GLY A 239 17.04 -11.44 -15.38
C GLY A 239 18.56 -11.64 -15.32
N SER A 240 19.27 -11.38 -16.41
CA SER A 240 20.73 -11.43 -16.49
C SER A 240 21.41 -10.22 -15.83
N PHE A 241 20.67 -9.14 -15.56
CA PHE A 241 21.21 -7.96 -14.88
C PHE A 241 21.69 -8.30 -13.47
N LYS A 242 22.76 -7.66 -13.04
CA LYS A 242 23.36 -7.81 -11.70
C LYS A 242 23.03 -6.60 -10.85
N CYS A 243 21.75 -6.38 -10.63
CA CYS A 243 21.29 -5.33 -9.73
C CYS A 243 21.53 -5.78 -8.28
N GLY A 244 21.93 -4.85 -7.40
CA GLY A 244 22.03 -5.10 -5.95
C GLY A 244 20.68 -5.39 -5.27
N PHE A 245 19.61 -5.46 -6.05
CA PHE A 245 18.24 -5.73 -5.65
C PHE A 245 17.60 -6.72 -6.64
N ILE A 246 16.60 -7.47 -6.18
CA ILE A 246 15.77 -8.32 -7.06
C ILE A 246 14.41 -7.67 -7.32
N GLY A 247 13.92 -6.87 -6.37
CA GLY A 247 12.81 -5.95 -6.47
C GLY A 247 13.21 -4.62 -5.83
N LEU A 248 12.67 -3.52 -6.35
CA LEU A 248 12.84 -2.18 -5.80
C LEU A 248 11.57 -1.38 -6.07
N ALA A 249 11.24 -0.45 -5.21
CA ALA A 249 10.10 0.43 -5.43
C ALA A 249 10.33 1.83 -4.89
N ASN A 250 9.64 2.78 -5.51
CA ASN A 250 9.46 4.09 -4.90
C ASN A 250 8.59 3.96 -3.66
N LEU A 251 8.99 4.68 -2.64
CA LEU A 251 8.18 4.82 -1.44
C LEU A 251 7.14 5.91 -1.72
N GLY A 252 5.86 5.54 -1.77
CA GLY A 252 4.78 6.49 -2.12
C GLY A 252 4.69 7.67 -1.14
N THR A 253 5.28 7.49 0.04
CA THR A 253 5.49 8.50 1.07
C THR A 253 6.43 9.64 0.68
N ILE A 254 7.35 9.38 -0.25
CA ILE A 254 8.42 10.29 -0.68
C ILE A 254 8.21 10.71 -2.14
N TYR A 255 7.74 9.80 -2.97
CA TYR A 255 7.62 10.02 -4.41
C TYR A 255 6.15 9.92 -4.87
N PRO A 256 5.71 10.82 -5.77
CA PRO A 256 4.35 10.81 -6.31
C PRO A 256 4.12 9.60 -7.24
N ALA A 257 5.20 9.10 -7.84
CA ALA A 257 5.21 8.02 -8.81
C ALA A 257 5.19 6.66 -8.12
N LEU A 258 4.13 5.88 -8.35
CA LEU A 258 3.97 4.50 -7.88
C LEU A 258 4.67 3.53 -8.83
N ASP A 259 5.99 3.59 -8.74
CA ASP A 259 6.93 2.91 -9.61
C ASP A 259 7.61 1.75 -8.88
N SER A 260 7.78 0.63 -9.57
CA SER A 260 8.49 -0.56 -9.10
C SER A 260 9.40 -1.12 -10.18
N TRP A 261 10.51 -1.74 -9.79
CA TRP A 261 11.46 -2.41 -10.66
C TRP A 261 11.59 -3.85 -10.21
N LEU A 262 11.51 -4.78 -11.15
CA LEU A 262 11.63 -6.21 -10.88
C LEU A 262 12.62 -6.83 -11.86
N LEU A 263 13.46 -7.74 -11.39
CA LEU A 263 14.23 -8.63 -12.27
C LEU A 263 13.34 -9.76 -12.80
N ALA A 264 13.50 -10.14 -14.06
CA ALA A 264 12.85 -11.31 -14.65
C ALA A 264 13.50 -12.63 -14.17
N MET A 265 13.28 -13.00 -12.91
CA MET A 265 13.87 -14.19 -12.26
C MET A 265 12.99 -14.73 -11.12
N ASP A 266 13.21 -16.00 -10.74
CA ASP A 266 12.35 -16.78 -9.83
C ASP A 266 11.99 -16.09 -8.51
N LYS A 267 12.97 -15.42 -7.88
CA LYS A 267 12.78 -14.75 -6.58
C LYS A 267 12.15 -13.35 -6.69
N SER A 268 11.94 -12.87 -7.91
CA SER A 268 11.40 -11.55 -8.21
C SER A 268 9.99 -11.69 -8.80
N VAL A 269 9.80 -11.45 -10.10
CA VAL A 269 8.48 -11.39 -10.74
C VAL A 269 7.68 -12.69 -10.64
N TYR A 270 8.33 -13.86 -10.59
CA TYR A 270 7.65 -15.15 -10.42
C TYR A 270 7.26 -15.42 -8.97
N ARG A 271 7.79 -14.67 -8.00
CA ARG A 271 7.40 -14.74 -6.59
C ARG A 271 6.37 -13.63 -6.33
N TRP A 272 5.10 -14.01 -6.25
CA TRP A 272 3.99 -13.07 -6.04
C TRP A 272 4.20 -12.15 -4.83
N ALA A 273 4.84 -12.66 -3.76
CA ALA A 273 5.11 -11.89 -2.56
C ALA A 273 6.16 -10.80 -2.79
N THR A 274 7.16 -10.99 -3.66
CA THR A 274 8.09 -9.92 -4.04
C THR A 274 7.36 -8.83 -4.81
N VAL A 275 6.51 -9.22 -5.77
CA VAL A 275 5.71 -8.23 -6.52
C VAL A 275 4.76 -7.47 -5.59
N MET A 276 4.13 -8.17 -4.64
CA MET A 276 3.30 -7.55 -3.62
C MET A 276 4.11 -6.58 -2.74
N GLN A 277 5.29 -6.98 -2.27
CA GLN A 277 6.17 -6.14 -1.47
C GLN A 277 6.50 -4.83 -2.18
N GLU A 278 6.99 -4.89 -3.42
CA GLU A 278 7.33 -3.70 -4.20
C GLU A 278 6.11 -2.81 -4.46
N THR A 279 4.95 -3.43 -4.65
CA THR A 279 3.70 -2.67 -4.78
C THR A 279 3.34 -1.98 -3.48
N LEU A 280 3.47 -2.64 -2.34
CA LEU A 280 3.12 -2.11 -1.03
C LEU A 280 4.07 -1.01 -0.54
N HIS A 281 5.32 -1.01 -1.00
CA HIS A 281 6.23 0.14 -0.85
C HIS A 281 5.65 1.41 -1.50
N ASN A 282 4.98 1.29 -2.65
CA ASN A 282 4.27 2.41 -3.26
C ASN A 282 3.13 2.94 -2.37
N PHE A 283 2.67 2.17 -1.37
CA PHE A 283 1.67 2.59 -0.38
C PHE A 283 2.27 2.97 0.98
N GLY A 284 3.60 3.11 1.06
CA GLY A 284 4.28 3.57 2.26
C GLY A 284 4.62 2.47 3.26
N LEU A 285 4.30 1.21 2.97
CA LEU A 285 4.81 0.11 3.79
C LEU A 285 6.31 -0.07 3.60
N ARG A 286 6.94 -0.59 4.65
CA ARG A 286 8.39 -0.81 4.75
C ARG A 286 8.65 -2.26 5.15
N HIS A 287 9.92 -2.63 5.22
CA HIS A 287 10.27 -4.00 5.51
C HIS A 287 9.85 -4.42 6.92
N SER A 288 9.45 -5.69 7.04
CA SER A 288 9.17 -6.32 8.32
C SER A 288 10.39 -7.10 8.82
N TYR A 289 10.57 -7.09 10.13
CA TYR A 289 11.75 -7.55 10.82
C TYR A 289 11.42 -8.72 11.76
N GLN A 290 12.43 -9.54 12.03
CA GLN A 290 12.39 -10.47 13.14
C GLN A 290 13.77 -10.50 13.79
N TYR A 291 13.82 -10.50 15.13
CA TYR A 291 15.08 -10.43 15.87
C TYR A 291 15.97 -9.25 15.44
N GLN A 292 15.37 -8.08 15.16
CA GLN A 292 16.10 -6.90 14.67
C GLN A 292 16.80 -7.09 13.33
N ARG A 293 16.45 -8.14 12.58
CA ARG A 293 16.98 -8.41 11.25
C ARG A 293 15.92 -8.13 10.20
N GLU A 294 16.24 -7.21 9.30
CA GLU A 294 15.43 -6.86 8.14
C GLU A 294 15.16 -8.13 7.30
N TYR A 295 13.94 -8.23 6.77
CA TYR A 295 13.45 -9.37 5.99
C TYR A 295 13.34 -10.70 6.73
N ALA A 296 13.73 -10.77 8.00
CA ALA A 296 13.69 -12.03 8.74
C ALA A 296 12.27 -12.43 9.16
N ASP A 297 11.27 -11.56 9.03
CA ASP A 297 9.87 -11.93 9.23
C ASP A 297 9.36 -12.76 8.04
N PHE A 298 9.10 -14.05 8.25
CA PHE A 298 8.52 -14.93 7.21
C PHE A 298 6.99 -15.02 7.29
N SER A 299 6.34 -14.21 8.14
CA SER A 299 4.89 -14.15 8.30
C SER A 299 4.18 -13.12 7.40
N THR A 300 4.94 -12.35 6.60
CA THR A 300 4.41 -11.32 5.69
C THR A 300 5.27 -11.17 4.43
N ALA A 301 4.66 -10.71 3.34
CA ALA A 301 5.32 -10.29 2.11
C ALA A 301 6.28 -9.11 2.30
N MET A 302 6.10 -8.26 3.33
CA MET A 302 7.06 -7.19 3.64
C MET A 302 8.33 -7.69 4.32
N GLY A 303 8.38 -8.97 4.71
CA GLY A 303 9.61 -9.67 5.05
C GLY A 303 9.97 -10.67 3.95
N SER A 304 10.47 -11.86 4.31
CA SER A 304 10.81 -12.91 3.33
C SER A 304 9.68 -13.93 3.12
N GLY A 305 8.50 -13.72 3.69
CA GLY A 305 7.38 -14.67 3.67
C GLY A 305 6.62 -14.67 2.34
N ASN A 306 6.21 -15.84 1.86
CA ASN A 306 5.13 -15.94 0.85
C ASN A 306 3.79 -15.90 1.58
N ALA A 307 3.47 -14.74 2.15
CA ALA A 307 2.33 -14.57 3.04
C ALA A 307 1.72 -13.18 2.86
N CYS A 308 0.44 -13.04 3.19
CA CYS A 308 -0.23 -11.75 3.18
C CYS A 308 0.36 -10.81 4.25
N PRO A 309 0.10 -9.50 4.13
CA PRO A 309 0.51 -8.52 5.12
C PRO A 309 0.08 -8.90 6.54
N ASN A 310 0.91 -8.57 7.53
CA ASN A 310 0.60 -8.79 8.94
C ASN A 310 -0.45 -7.77 9.44
N ALA A 311 -0.92 -7.94 10.67
CA ALA A 311 -2.00 -7.11 11.21
C ALA A 311 -1.64 -5.62 11.32
N VAL A 312 -0.36 -5.28 11.57
CA VAL A 312 0.11 -3.89 11.62
C VAL A 312 -0.01 -3.26 10.23
N GLU A 313 0.48 -3.97 9.21
CA GLU A 313 0.46 -3.55 7.82
C GLU A 313 -0.97 -3.43 7.28
N MET A 314 -1.84 -4.41 7.58
CA MET A 314 -3.26 -4.35 7.21
C MET A 314 -3.99 -3.20 7.91
N ALA A 315 -3.68 -2.89 9.17
CA ALA A 315 -4.26 -1.76 9.88
C ALA A 315 -3.80 -0.43 9.30
N PHE A 316 -2.51 -0.29 8.98
CA PHE A 316 -1.95 0.88 8.33
C PHE A 316 -2.63 1.18 6.98
N LEU A 317 -2.77 0.15 6.14
CA LEU A 317 -3.43 0.26 4.84
C LEU A 317 -4.96 0.44 4.93
N GLY A 318 -5.54 0.38 6.14
CA GLY A 318 -7.00 0.41 6.32
C GLY A 318 -7.72 -0.82 5.76
N TRP A 319 -7.01 -1.94 5.60
CA TRP A 319 -7.57 -3.19 5.10
C TRP A 319 -8.30 -3.99 6.18
N ALA A 320 -8.00 -3.69 7.44
CA ALA A 320 -8.54 -4.40 8.59
C ALA A 320 -8.94 -3.43 9.71
N THR A 321 -9.89 -3.86 10.54
CA THR A 321 -10.27 -3.18 11.78
C THR A 321 -10.04 -4.07 13.01
N PRO A 322 -9.81 -3.49 14.19
CA PRO A 322 -9.61 -4.27 15.40
C PRO A 322 -10.93 -4.92 15.83
N ALA A 323 -10.84 -5.98 16.65
CA ALA A 323 -12.00 -6.57 17.29
C ALA A 323 -12.72 -5.54 18.16
N GLU A 324 -14.03 -5.74 18.37
CA GLU A 324 -14.81 -4.88 19.26
C GLU A 324 -14.18 -4.83 20.65
N GLY A 325 -13.94 -3.61 21.15
CA GLY A 325 -13.22 -3.38 22.41
C GLY A 325 -11.74 -3.77 22.41
N GLY A 326 -11.17 -4.14 21.25
CA GLY A 326 -9.78 -4.59 21.09
C GLY A 326 -8.87 -3.59 20.37
N GLY A 327 -9.37 -2.40 20.03
CA GLY A 327 -8.63 -1.39 19.26
C GLY A 327 -7.68 -0.51 20.07
N GLN A 328 -7.81 -0.51 21.39
CA GLN A 328 -6.94 0.21 22.32
C GLN A 328 -6.97 -0.48 23.67
N LEU A 329 -6.09 -1.45 23.87
CA LEU A 329 -5.95 -2.19 25.13
C LEU A 329 -4.80 -1.60 25.93
N ASP A 330 -5.12 -0.68 26.84
CA ASP A 330 -4.18 0.00 27.73
C ASP A 330 -4.39 -0.40 29.21
N SER A 331 -3.74 0.31 30.14
CA SER A 331 -3.83 0.05 31.57
C SER A 331 -5.25 0.12 32.14
N THR A 332 -6.16 0.85 31.48
CA THR A 332 -7.57 0.97 31.87
C THR A 332 -8.36 -0.25 31.41
N GLU A 333 -8.14 -0.69 30.17
CA GLU A 333 -8.84 -1.85 29.59
C GLU A 333 -8.28 -3.20 30.05
N LEU A 334 -7.01 -3.23 30.46
CA LEU A 334 -6.31 -4.39 30.99
C LEU A 334 -5.86 -4.17 32.45
N PRO A 335 -6.79 -4.27 33.43
CA PRO A 335 -6.42 -4.31 34.83
C PRO A 335 -5.52 -5.52 35.13
N VAL A 336 -4.65 -5.36 36.12
CA VAL A 336 -3.69 -6.39 36.54
C VAL A 336 -4.40 -7.67 36.98
N GLY A 337 -3.95 -8.81 36.47
CA GLY A 337 -4.48 -10.13 36.80
C GLY A 337 -5.88 -10.43 36.23
N ILE A 338 -6.50 -9.47 35.53
CA ILE A 338 -7.83 -9.63 34.93
C ILE A 338 -7.67 -9.98 33.45
N VAL A 339 -8.31 -11.08 33.05
CA VAL A 339 -8.29 -11.56 31.67
C VAL A 339 -9.35 -10.87 30.84
N ARG A 340 -8.96 -10.35 29.68
CA ARG A 340 -9.88 -9.97 28.59
C ARG A 340 -9.85 -11.03 27.50
N SER A 341 -11.01 -11.29 26.91
CA SER A 341 -11.21 -12.39 25.96
C SER A 341 -11.87 -11.90 24.68
N PHE A 342 -11.33 -12.32 23.55
CA PHE A 342 -11.76 -11.91 22.22
C PHE A 342 -11.96 -13.14 21.33
N THR A 343 -12.82 -13.01 20.34
CA THR A 343 -13.02 -14.02 19.30
C THR A 343 -12.45 -13.45 18.01
N LEU A 344 -11.30 -13.96 17.58
CA LEU A 344 -10.58 -13.46 16.42
C LEU A 344 -10.72 -14.42 15.23
N PRO A 345 -11.33 -14.01 14.12
CA PRO A 345 -11.24 -14.74 12.86
C PRO A 345 -9.79 -14.70 12.33
N ALA A 346 -9.40 -15.72 11.56
CA ALA A 346 -8.19 -15.65 10.77
C ALA A 346 -8.24 -14.48 9.79
N THR A 347 -7.09 -13.83 9.56
CA THR A 347 -7.00 -12.58 8.77
C THR A 347 -7.56 -12.67 7.36
N TYR A 348 -7.61 -13.86 6.75
CA TYR A 348 -8.12 -14.02 5.38
C TYR A 348 -9.66 -14.06 5.29
N LEU A 349 -10.38 -14.19 6.42
CA LEU A 349 -11.83 -14.45 6.41
C LEU A 349 -12.67 -13.19 6.15
N LYS A 350 -12.30 -12.05 6.75
CA LYS A 350 -13.04 -10.78 6.67
C LYS A 350 -12.16 -9.61 7.10
N SER A 351 -12.54 -8.37 6.76
CA SER A 351 -11.78 -7.18 7.19
C SER A 351 -12.07 -6.76 8.63
N GLU A 352 -13.22 -7.13 9.18
CA GLU A 352 -13.66 -6.60 10.48
C GLU A 352 -13.26 -7.50 11.64
N GLY A 353 -12.60 -6.91 12.63
CA GLY A 353 -12.37 -7.54 13.91
C GLY A 353 -11.28 -8.60 13.96
N ILE A 354 -10.26 -8.50 13.10
CA ILE A 354 -9.27 -9.58 12.91
C ILE A 354 -8.04 -9.47 13.81
N TYR A 355 -7.87 -8.34 14.49
CA TYR A 355 -6.70 -8.11 15.35
C TYR A 355 -7.06 -7.39 16.65
N LEU A 356 -6.13 -7.43 17.60
CA LEU A 356 -6.13 -6.64 18.83
C LEU A 356 -4.92 -5.70 18.81
N ARG A 357 -5.08 -4.50 19.35
CA ARG A 357 -4.03 -3.50 19.50
C ARG A 357 -3.82 -3.19 20.98
N VAL A 358 -2.66 -3.55 21.51
CA VAL A 358 -2.27 -3.28 22.90
C VAL A 358 -1.37 -2.06 22.94
N THR A 359 -1.67 -1.13 23.84
CA THR A 359 -0.85 0.05 24.16
C THR A 359 -0.34 -0.10 25.59
N PRO A 360 0.84 -0.71 25.81
CA PRO A 360 1.44 -0.93 27.13
C PRO A 360 1.84 0.34 27.91
N ASP A 361 0.95 1.31 28.07
CA ASP A 361 1.14 2.59 28.77
C ASP A 361 1.63 2.44 30.23
N TRP A 362 1.50 1.25 30.81
CA TRP A 362 2.04 0.88 32.11
C TRP A 362 3.55 0.62 32.14
N LEU A 363 4.21 0.54 30.99
CA LEU A 363 5.65 0.33 30.92
C LEU A 363 6.39 1.67 31.05
N PRO A 364 7.56 1.71 31.72
CA PRO A 364 8.37 2.93 31.80
C PRO A 364 8.77 3.51 30.44
N THR A 365 8.81 2.70 29.39
CA THR A 365 9.11 3.15 28.02
C THR A 365 8.10 4.16 27.49
N TYR A 366 6.86 4.18 27.98
CA TYR A 366 5.83 5.14 27.57
C TYR A 366 6.03 6.56 28.11
N ILE A 367 7.03 6.78 28.97
CA ILE A 367 7.52 8.12 29.29
C ILE A 367 8.22 8.76 28.07
N ASN A 368 8.78 7.94 27.17
CA ASN A 368 9.40 8.39 25.92
C ASN A 368 8.73 7.72 24.71
N PRO A 369 7.91 8.46 23.94
CA PRO A 369 7.22 7.95 22.77
C PRO A 369 8.12 7.21 21.77
N HIS A 370 9.39 7.62 21.61
CA HIS A 370 10.35 6.98 20.69
C HIS A 370 10.89 5.62 21.16
N LYS A 371 10.62 5.23 22.41
CA LYS A 371 11.00 3.91 22.96
C LYS A 371 9.80 3.02 23.23
N SER A 372 8.60 3.60 23.31
CA SER A 372 7.36 2.88 23.52
C SER A 372 6.92 2.13 22.26
N LYS A 373 6.33 0.94 22.45
CA LYS A 373 5.92 0.04 21.38
C LYS A 373 4.52 -0.52 21.62
N ASN A 374 3.68 -0.45 20.61
CA ASN A 374 2.35 -1.06 20.61
C ASN A 374 2.43 -2.48 20.03
N LEU A 375 1.52 -3.36 20.46
CA LEU A 375 1.42 -4.73 19.97
C LEU A 375 0.18 -4.92 19.08
N TYR A 376 0.34 -5.66 18.00
CA TYR A 376 -0.75 -6.15 17.17
C TYR A 376 -0.80 -7.67 17.25
N ILE A 377 -1.98 -8.20 17.59
CA ILE A 377 -2.19 -9.63 17.85
C ILE A 377 -3.30 -10.12 16.90
N ALA A 378 -3.00 -11.09 16.04
CA ALA A 378 -3.96 -11.60 15.07
C ALA A 378 -3.81 -13.11 14.83
N VAL A 379 -4.90 -13.75 14.41
CA VAL A 379 -4.91 -15.19 14.08
C VAL A 379 -4.53 -15.37 12.61
N ARG A 380 -3.54 -16.22 12.34
CA ARG A 380 -3.09 -16.54 10.99
C ARG A 380 -3.27 -18.03 10.73
N VAL A 381 -3.79 -18.37 9.55
CA VAL A 381 -4.09 -19.74 9.11
C VAL A 381 -3.60 -19.87 7.67
N ASN A 382 -3.05 -21.03 7.30
CA ASN A 382 -2.45 -21.26 5.99
C ASN A 382 -3.48 -21.50 4.86
N LYS A 383 -4.39 -20.54 4.67
CA LYS A 383 -5.47 -20.62 3.68
C LYS A 383 -5.54 -19.35 2.85
N ASN A 384 -6.17 -19.46 1.68
CA ASN A 384 -6.42 -18.35 0.77
C ASN A 384 -5.11 -17.64 0.37
N GLY A 385 -4.96 -16.33 0.62
CA GLY A 385 -3.73 -15.60 0.34
C GLY A 385 -2.52 -16.12 1.14
N ASP A 386 -2.76 -16.67 2.34
CA ASP A 386 -1.76 -17.26 3.24
C ASP A 386 -1.52 -18.76 3.00
N VAL A 387 -1.93 -19.34 1.88
CA VAL A 387 -1.78 -20.79 1.61
C VAL A 387 -0.34 -21.31 1.74
N GLU A 388 0.66 -20.46 1.53
CA GLU A 388 2.09 -20.79 1.66
C GLU A 388 2.69 -20.40 3.03
N LEU A 389 1.89 -19.86 3.96
CA LEU A 389 2.33 -19.54 5.30
C LEU A 389 2.75 -20.82 6.03
N LYS A 390 4.00 -20.84 6.52
CA LYS A 390 4.61 -22.02 7.15
C LYS A 390 4.56 -21.90 8.67
N ARG A 391 4.76 -23.04 9.36
CA ARG A 391 5.08 -23.02 10.79
C ARG A 391 6.39 -22.25 11.04
N PRO A 392 6.54 -21.54 12.17
CA PRO A 392 5.58 -21.47 13.29
C PRO A 392 4.43 -20.47 13.09
N TYR A 393 4.43 -19.68 12.02
CA TYR A 393 3.49 -18.56 11.80
C TYR A 393 2.06 -18.98 11.43
N ALA A 394 1.89 -20.16 10.86
CA ALA A 394 0.60 -20.71 10.45
C ALA A 394 -0.13 -21.40 11.59
N ASP A 395 -1.47 -21.32 11.54
CA ASP A 395 -2.40 -21.93 12.49
C ASP A 395 -2.15 -21.48 13.93
N ALA A 396 -1.80 -20.20 14.09
CA ALA A 396 -1.32 -19.61 15.33
C ALA A 396 -1.80 -18.17 15.51
N VAL A 397 -1.71 -17.68 16.75
CA VAL A 397 -1.81 -16.25 17.05
C VAL A 397 -0.43 -15.63 16.84
N ASN A 398 -0.30 -14.74 15.86
CA ASN A 398 0.92 -13.99 15.61
C ASN A 398 0.88 -12.67 16.36
N VAL A 399 2.01 -12.31 16.95
CA VAL A 399 2.22 -11.05 17.67
C VAL A 399 3.30 -10.25 16.97
N HIS A 400 2.97 -9.02 16.59
CA HIS A 400 3.89 -8.05 16.02
C HIS A 400 3.97 -6.82 16.92
N GLU A 401 5.11 -6.13 16.93
CA GLU A 401 5.29 -4.84 17.60
C GLU A 401 5.66 -3.75 16.58
N ILE A 402 5.32 -2.51 16.91
CA ILE A 402 5.69 -1.29 16.18
C ILE A 402 5.91 -0.16 17.19
N TYR A 403 6.79 0.81 16.91
CA TYR A 403 6.93 1.97 17.79
C TYR A 403 5.62 2.78 17.84
N SER A 404 5.25 3.26 19.03
CA SER A 404 3.97 3.96 19.19
C SER A 404 3.91 5.25 18.35
N THR A 405 5.03 5.95 18.20
CA THR A 405 5.15 7.17 17.39
C THR A 405 4.82 6.91 15.92
N GLU A 406 5.23 5.76 15.39
CA GLU A 406 4.95 5.33 14.02
C GLU A 406 3.49 4.90 13.88
N ASP A 407 2.94 4.21 14.88
CA ASP A 407 1.57 3.71 14.87
C ASP A 407 0.51 4.83 14.97
N TYR A 408 0.78 5.91 15.70
CA TYR A 408 -0.15 7.03 15.87
C TYR A 408 -0.04 8.12 14.80
N ASN A 409 1.12 8.28 14.17
CA ASN A 409 1.32 9.33 13.18
C ASN A 409 1.74 8.74 11.82
N PRO A 410 0.85 8.77 10.81
CA PRO A 410 1.18 8.28 9.48
C PRO A 410 2.33 9.05 8.80
N GLU A 411 2.65 10.28 9.25
CA GLU A 411 3.83 11.01 8.79
C GLU A 411 5.15 10.42 9.31
N PHE A 412 5.13 9.57 10.34
CA PHE A 412 6.33 8.88 10.82
C PHE A 412 6.63 7.58 10.07
N PHE A 413 5.68 7.05 9.28
CA PHE A 413 5.98 6.00 8.28
C PHE A 413 6.97 6.48 7.19
N LEU A 414 7.27 7.79 7.15
CA LEU A 414 8.36 8.36 6.35
C LEU A 414 9.76 7.92 6.82
N LEU A 415 9.93 7.57 8.11
CA LEU A 415 11.22 7.31 8.76
C LEU A 415 11.62 5.83 8.85
N ASP A 416 10.97 4.95 8.07
CA ASP A 416 11.24 3.50 8.06
C ASP A 416 10.81 2.79 9.35
N PRO A 417 9.49 2.61 9.57
CA PRO A 417 9.01 2.02 10.80
C PRO A 417 9.40 0.56 10.90
N ILE A 418 9.90 0.19 12.08
CA ILE A 418 10.40 -1.16 12.34
C ILE A 418 9.25 -1.99 12.90
N ILE A 419 8.55 -2.70 12.02
CA ILE A 419 7.57 -3.70 12.41
C ILE A 419 8.31 -5.00 12.73
N GLN A 420 8.24 -5.49 13.97
CA GLN A 420 8.90 -6.74 14.38
C GLN A 420 7.89 -7.84 14.64
N PHE A 421 8.14 -9.03 14.10
CA PHE A 421 7.52 -10.25 14.59
C PHE A 421 8.13 -10.67 15.92
N LEU A 422 7.29 -10.92 16.91
CA LEU A 422 7.69 -11.36 18.25
C LEU A 422 7.55 -12.86 18.44
N THR A 423 6.34 -13.38 18.21
CA THR A 423 6.03 -14.79 18.50
C THR A 423 4.79 -15.27 17.76
N ALA A 424 4.69 -16.59 17.63
CA ALA A 424 3.50 -17.30 17.19
C ALA A 424 3.07 -18.28 18.29
N ILE A 425 1.80 -18.21 18.68
CA ILE A 425 1.23 -18.95 19.80
C ILE A 425 0.23 -19.96 19.25
N VAL A 426 0.53 -21.24 19.36
CA VAL A 426 -0.33 -22.31 18.85
C VAL A 426 -1.59 -22.46 19.72
N PRO A 427 -2.75 -22.83 19.16
CA PRO A 427 -3.97 -23.08 19.92
C PRO A 427 -3.76 -24.04 21.10
N GLY A 428 -4.34 -23.71 22.24
CA GLY A 428 -4.16 -24.45 23.49
C GLY A 428 -2.86 -24.13 24.25
N SER A 429 -2.10 -23.12 23.83
CA SER A 429 -0.87 -22.68 24.51
C SER A 429 -0.93 -21.21 24.94
N VAL A 430 0.12 -20.80 25.65
CA VAL A 430 0.28 -19.45 26.20
C VAL A 430 1.68 -18.95 25.89
N ALA A 431 1.82 -17.66 25.63
CA ALA A 431 3.11 -16.98 25.61
C ALA A 431 3.15 -15.88 26.68
N ASN A 432 4.28 -15.82 27.39
CA ASN A 432 4.58 -14.73 28.29
C ASN A 432 5.49 -13.73 27.58
N LEU A 433 4.96 -12.54 27.28
CA LEU A 433 5.72 -11.43 26.70
C LEU A 433 6.31 -10.61 27.84
N THR A 434 7.46 -11.06 28.35
CA THR A 434 8.08 -10.51 29.57
C THR A 434 8.37 -9.03 29.47
N ASP A 435 8.83 -8.56 28.32
CA ASP A 435 9.17 -7.15 28.07
C ASP A 435 7.93 -6.24 28.13
N TYR A 436 6.74 -6.84 28.07
CA TYR A 436 5.45 -6.16 28.05
C TYR A 436 4.63 -6.34 29.33
N ASN A 437 5.10 -7.17 30.26
CA ASN A 437 4.31 -7.65 31.39
C ASN A 437 2.92 -8.18 30.97
N LEU A 438 2.89 -8.97 29.90
CA LEU A 438 1.66 -9.40 29.24
C LEU A 438 1.68 -10.90 28.93
N VAL A 439 0.61 -11.59 29.30
CA VAL A 439 0.36 -12.98 28.94
C VAL A 439 -0.69 -13.04 27.84
N VAL A 440 -0.37 -13.70 26.72
CA VAL A 440 -1.28 -13.92 25.60
C VAL A 440 -1.58 -15.41 25.48
N TYR A 441 -2.86 -15.74 25.44
CA TYR A 441 -3.35 -17.11 25.38
C TYR A 441 -3.98 -17.36 24.02
N ALA A 442 -3.49 -18.38 23.31
CA ALA A 442 -4.18 -18.96 22.18
C ALA A 442 -5.13 -20.03 22.74
N GLY A 443 -6.41 -19.68 22.84
CA GLY A 443 -7.44 -20.56 23.40
C GLY A 443 -7.85 -21.68 22.44
N SER A 444 -9.15 -21.96 22.38
CA SER A 444 -9.71 -22.98 21.48
C SER A 444 -10.34 -22.35 20.25
N TRP A 445 -10.42 -23.12 19.17
CA TRP A 445 -11.20 -22.77 17.98
C TRP A 445 -12.70 -22.76 18.35
N VAL A 446 -13.36 -21.62 18.13
CA VAL A 446 -14.81 -21.47 18.38
C VAL A 446 -15.63 -21.82 17.14
N SER A 447 -15.03 -21.70 15.96
CA SER A 447 -15.56 -22.09 14.67
C SER A 447 -14.40 -22.32 13.70
N LEU A 448 -14.70 -22.67 12.44
CA LEU A 448 -13.70 -22.81 11.40
C LEU A 448 -12.83 -21.54 11.31
N ASP A 449 -11.52 -21.71 11.52
CA ASP A 449 -10.50 -20.67 11.41
C ASP A 449 -10.80 -19.40 12.23
N THR A 450 -11.51 -19.55 13.36
CA THR A 450 -11.78 -18.46 14.32
C THR A 450 -11.40 -18.93 15.73
N LEU A 451 -10.48 -18.21 16.36
CA LEU A 451 -9.88 -18.61 17.63
C LEU A 451 -10.32 -17.70 18.78
N ARG A 452 -10.54 -18.28 19.95
CA ARG A 452 -10.62 -17.52 21.19
C ARG A 452 -9.22 -17.08 21.61
N VAL A 453 -8.98 -15.78 21.73
CA VAL A 453 -7.71 -15.20 22.18
C VAL A 453 -7.95 -14.48 23.49
N HIS A 454 -7.07 -14.70 24.47
CA HIS A 454 -7.14 -14.04 25.76
C HIS A 454 -5.87 -13.26 26.04
N ILE A 455 -6.00 -12.18 26.81
CA ILE A 455 -4.89 -11.31 27.21
C ILE A 455 -5.03 -11.01 28.70
N CYS A 456 -3.92 -11.07 29.42
CA CYS A 456 -3.83 -10.64 30.81
C CYS A 456 -2.54 -9.87 31.06
N ARG A 457 -2.65 -8.71 31.69
CA ARG A 457 -1.50 -7.92 32.14
C ARG A 457 -1.14 -8.32 33.57
N TYR A 458 0.15 -8.31 33.89
CA TYR A 458 0.65 -8.47 35.25
C TYR A 458 1.56 -7.29 35.65
N THR A 459 1.96 -7.23 36.92
CA THR A 459 2.90 -6.22 37.42
C THR A 459 4.29 -6.79 37.65
N SER A 460 4.38 -7.91 38.37
CA SER A 460 5.64 -8.49 38.81
C SER A 460 5.86 -9.88 38.24
N THR A 461 4.81 -10.69 38.16
CA THR A 461 4.90 -12.07 37.69
C THR A 461 3.70 -12.51 36.84
N PRO A 462 3.92 -13.31 35.77
CA PRO A 462 2.83 -13.93 35.00
C PRO A 462 1.90 -14.83 35.84
N GLN A 463 2.27 -15.23 37.06
CA GLN A 463 1.38 -15.99 37.95
C GLN A 463 0.21 -15.16 38.51
N GLU A 464 0.26 -13.83 38.40
CA GLU A 464 -0.90 -12.96 38.67
C GLU A 464 -2.03 -13.21 37.67
N CYS A 465 -1.70 -13.75 36.49
CA CYS A 465 -2.66 -14.12 35.48
C CYS A 465 -3.11 -15.59 35.64
N PRO A 466 -4.40 -15.88 35.48
CA PRO A 466 -4.93 -17.24 35.62
C PRO A 466 -4.34 -18.19 34.57
N GLY A 467 -4.20 -19.47 34.93
CA GLY A 467 -3.75 -20.49 33.99
C GLY A 467 -4.79 -20.78 32.91
N LEU A 468 -4.35 -21.18 31.71
CA LEU A 468 -5.23 -21.43 30.55
C LEU A 468 -6.41 -22.37 30.87
N ARG A 469 -6.20 -23.38 31.72
CA ARG A 469 -7.26 -24.34 32.12
C ARG A 469 -8.38 -23.72 32.96
N SER A 470 -8.12 -22.59 33.62
CA SER A 470 -9.12 -21.89 34.43
C SER A 470 -9.93 -20.87 33.63
N LEU A 471 -9.54 -20.61 32.37
CA LEU A 471 -10.28 -19.71 31.50
C LEU A 471 -11.57 -20.38 31.01
N PRO A 472 -12.67 -19.62 30.86
CA PRO A 472 -13.94 -20.18 30.42
C PRO A 472 -13.76 -20.90 29.08
N PRO A 473 -14.18 -22.17 28.98
CA PRO A 473 -14.16 -22.87 27.71
C PRO A 473 -15.09 -22.17 26.72
N SER A 474 -14.75 -22.21 25.44
CA SER A 474 -15.61 -21.71 24.38
C SER A 474 -17.01 -22.31 24.49
N PRO A 475 -18.09 -21.52 24.34
CA PRO A 475 -19.42 -22.08 24.17
C PRO A 475 -19.38 -23.09 23.03
N ARG A 476 -19.88 -24.31 23.24
CA ARG A 476 -19.98 -25.28 22.13
C ARG A 476 -20.76 -24.62 21.00
N PRO A 477 -20.31 -24.76 19.73
CA PRO A 477 -21.13 -24.39 18.59
C PRO A 477 -22.53 -25.00 18.76
N PRO A 478 -23.61 -24.27 18.44
CA PRO A 478 -24.95 -24.85 18.47
C PRO A 478 -24.93 -26.16 17.67
N ALA A 479 -25.51 -27.21 18.25
CA ALA A 479 -25.58 -28.49 17.57
C ALA A 479 -26.15 -28.28 16.17
N PRO A 480 -25.59 -28.92 15.12
CA PRO A 480 -26.17 -28.84 13.79
C PRO A 480 -27.67 -29.14 13.88
N PRO A 481 -28.54 -28.40 13.18
CA PRO A 481 -29.96 -28.73 13.14
C PRO A 481 -30.06 -30.21 12.78
N LEU A 482 -30.73 -30.97 13.65
CA LEU A 482 -30.96 -32.40 13.43
C LEU A 482 -31.44 -32.55 12.00
N LYS A 483 -30.71 -33.34 11.19
CA LYS A 483 -31.13 -33.64 9.81
C LYS A 483 -32.62 -34.02 9.87
N PRO A 484 -33.48 -33.46 9.00
CA PRO A 484 -34.88 -33.83 8.95
C PRO A 484 -34.97 -35.35 8.95
N ARG A 485 -35.68 -35.89 9.95
CA ARG A 485 -35.89 -37.33 10.05
C ARG A 485 -36.47 -37.76 8.70
N PRO A 486 -35.90 -38.78 8.03
CA PRO A 486 -36.47 -39.29 6.79
C PRO A 486 -37.97 -39.53 7.02
N PRO A 487 -38.85 -39.13 6.07
CA PRO A 487 -40.27 -39.39 6.21
C PRO A 487 -40.46 -40.88 6.48
N THR A 488 -41.23 -41.18 7.52
CA THR A 488 -41.59 -42.56 7.89
C THR A 488 -42.06 -43.26 6.62
N PRO A 489 -41.49 -44.42 6.24
CA PRO A 489 -41.94 -45.13 5.05
C PRO A 489 -43.44 -45.37 5.16
N SER A 490 -44.18 -44.93 4.14
CA SER A 490 -45.63 -45.09 4.06
C SER A 490 -46.00 -46.55 4.31
N PRO A 491 -47.08 -46.82 5.08
CA PRO A 491 -47.54 -48.17 5.34
C PRO A 491 -47.73 -48.91 4.01
N LYS A 492 -47.13 -50.11 3.94
CA LYS A 492 -47.17 -50.98 2.77
C LYS A 492 -48.64 -51.23 2.39
N PRO A 493 -49.03 -51.08 1.11
CA PRO A 493 -50.39 -51.36 0.68
C PRO A 493 -50.82 -52.77 1.10
N PRO A 494 -52.08 -52.98 1.53
CA PRO A 494 -52.58 -54.31 1.86
C PRO A 494 -52.42 -55.23 0.66
N ASN A 495 -51.89 -56.44 0.90
CA ASN A 495 -51.75 -57.45 -0.14
C ASN A 495 -53.12 -57.73 -0.79
N PRO A 496 -53.18 -57.88 -2.13
CA PRO A 496 -54.41 -58.26 -2.81
C PRO A 496 -54.95 -59.59 -2.25
N PRO A 497 -56.27 -59.74 -2.10
CA PRO A 497 -56.86 -61.00 -1.66
C PRO A 497 -56.48 -62.13 -2.61
N GLN A 498 -55.96 -63.21 -2.03
CA GLN A 498 -55.63 -64.45 -2.73
C GLN A 498 -56.89 -64.97 -3.45
N ARG A 499 -56.81 -65.12 -4.77
CA ARG A 499 -57.86 -65.75 -5.57
C ARG A 499 -58.02 -67.21 -5.13
N SER A 500 -59.24 -67.57 -4.78
CA SER A 500 -59.65 -68.95 -4.53
C SER A 500 -59.44 -69.80 -5.80
N PRO A 501 -59.04 -71.08 -5.68
CA PRO A 501 -58.91 -71.96 -6.83
C PRO A 501 -60.29 -72.30 -7.43
N PRO A 502 -60.38 -72.51 -8.75
CA PRO A 502 -61.62 -72.91 -9.38
C PRO A 502 -61.96 -74.40 -9.10
N PRO A 503 -63.26 -74.77 -9.18
CA PRO A 503 -63.75 -76.12 -8.90
C PRO A 503 -63.31 -77.18 -9.91
#